data_AF-A0A2H0T914-F1
#
_entry.id   AF-A0A2H0T914-F1
#
_cell.length_a   1.000
_cell.length_b   1.000
_cell.length_c   1.000
_cell.angle_alpha   90.00
_cell.angle_beta   90.00
_cell.angle_gamma   90.00
#
_symmetry.space_group_name_H-M   'P 1'
#
loop_
_entity.id
_entity.type
_entity.pdbx_description
1 polymer ?
#
loop_
_entity_poly.entity_id
_entity_poly.type
_entity_poly.pdbx_seq_one_letter_code
_entity_poly.pdbx_strand_id
1 'polypeptide(L)' 'KEPGREVFNFMMSEIEKGNAEGILAWNPDRLARNSIDGGRVIYLVDTGKITSLKFPTFWFEPTPQGKFMLSV' A
#
# COMPACT_ATOMS: atom_id res chain seq x y z
N LYS A 1 7.33 19.42 9.34
CA LYS A 1 6.41 20.03 8.35
C LYS A 1 5.75 18.86 7.63
N GLU A 2 4.53 18.50 8.03
CA GLU A 2 3.83 17.34 7.45
C GLU A 2 3.68 17.56 5.94
N PRO A 3 4.22 16.69 5.09
CA PRO A 3 4.15 16.90 3.65
C PRO A 3 2.71 16.63 3.21
N GLY A 4 2.06 17.66 2.64
CA GLY A 4 0.65 17.66 2.22
C GLY A 4 0.22 16.41 1.44
N ARG A 5 -0.31 15.43 2.18
CA ARG A 5 -0.74 14.11 1.70
C ARG A 5 -2.09 13.73 2.27
N GLU A 6 -2.97 14.71 2.40
CA GLU A 6 -4.30 14.54 2.98
C GLU A 6 -5.10 13.44 2.28
N VAL A 7 -5.02 13.37 0.95
CA VAL A 7 -5.69 12.32 0.15
C VAL A 7 -5.11 10.92 0.42
N PHE A 8 -3.80 10.79 0.58
CA PHE A 8 -3.17 9.50 0.88
C PHE A 8 -3.53 9.04 2.29
N ASN A 9 -3.45 9.94 3.27
CA ASN A 9 -3.83 9.64 4.65
C ASN A 9 -5.31 9.29 4.76
N PHE A 10 -6.18 9.99 4.02
CA PHE A 10 -7.59 9.65 3.93
C PHE A 10 -7.80 8.25 3.35
N MET A 11 -7.18 7.95 2.20
CA MET A 11 -7.25 6.62 1.59
C MET A 11 -6.78 5.51 2.54
N MET A 12 -5.67 5.72 3.25
CA MET A 12 -5.19 4.76 4.25
C MET A 12 -6.17 4.58 5.40
N SER A 13 -6.79 5.66 5.87
CA SER A 13 -7.81 5.60 6.92
C SER A 13 -9.04 4.82 6.46
N GLU A 14 -9.47 4.95 5.21
CA GLU A 14 -10.60 4.18 4.67
C GLU A 14 -10.30 2.69 4.57
N ILE A 15 -9.08 2.32 4.21
CA ILE A 15 -8.61 0.93 4.24
C ILE A 15 -8.56 0.41 5.68
N GLU A 16 -8.09 1.23 6.63
CA GLU A 16 -8.05 0.85 8.05
C GLU A 16 -9.44 0.63 8.64
N LYS A 17 -10.45 1.39 8.17
CA LYS A 17 -11.86 1.22 8.54
C LYS A 17 -12.51 0.00 7.87
N GLY A 18 -11.86 -0.63 6.89
CA GLY A 18 -12.41 -1.76 6.13
C GLY A 18 -13.34 -1.36 4.98
N ASN A 19 -13.33 -0.09 4.58
CA ASN A 19 -14.12 0.38 3.43
C ASN A 19 -13.46 0.05 2.08
N ALA A 20 -12.20 -0.39 2.10
CA ALA A 20 -11.46 -0.82 0.93
C ALA A 20 -10.47 -1.94 1.29
N GLU A 21 -10.30 -2.90 0.38
CA GLU A 21 -9.46 -4.09 0.57
C GLU A 21 -8.21 -4.07 -0.33
N GLY A 22 -8.03 -3.03 -1.16
CA GLY A 22 -6.92 -2.98 -2.09
C GLY A 22 -6.62 -1.60 -2.66
N ILE A 23 -5.44 -1.47 -3.26
CA ILE A 23 -4.96 -0.23 -3.89
C ILE A 23 -4.60 -0.52 -5.35
N LEU A 24 -5.10 0.34 -6.23
CA LEU A 24 -4.66 0.41 -7.62
C LEU A 24 -3.86 1.70 -7.82
N ALA A 25 -2.59 1.59 -8.18
CA ALA A 25 -1.73 2.75 -8.39
C ALA A 25 -0.85 2.56 -9.63
N TRP A 26 -0.36 3.67 -10.22
CA TRP A 26 0.44 3.60 -11.45
C TRP A 26 1.86 3.06 -11.23
N ASN A 27 2.49 3.41 -10.11
CA ASN A 27 3.84 2.95 -9.75
C ASN A 27 3.99 3.05 -8.22
N PRO A 28 4.62 2.07 -7.54
CA PRO A 28 4.91 2.11 -6.10
C PRO A 28 5.63 3.40 -5.64
N ASP A 29 6.57 3.95 -6.41
CA ASP A 29 7.26 5.21 -6.09
C ASP A 29 6.30 6.42 -6.04
N ARG A 30 5.17 6.33 -6.76
CA ARG A 30 4.12 7.36 -6.74
C ARG A 30 3.15 7.18 -5.58
N LEU A 31 2.98 5.95 -5.10
CA LEU A 31 2.16 5.61 -3.94
C LEU A 31 2.88 6.05 -2.65
N ALA A 32 4.09 5.53 -2.43
CA ALA A 32 4.94 5.86 -1.29
C ALA A 32 6.19 6.62 -1.76
N ARG A 33 6.28 7.92 -1.44
CA ARG A 33 7.46 8.75 -1.83
C ARG A 33 8.53 8.81 -0.73
N ASN A 34 8.29 8.16 0.40
CA ASN A 34 9.23 8.07 1.50
C ASN A 34 9.05 6.70 2.19
N SER A 35 10.05 6.32 2.99
CA SER A 35 10.07 5.05 3.71
C SER A 35 8.98 4.92 4.77
N ILE A 36 8.46 6.03 5.30
CA ILE A 36 7.38 6.04 6.31
C ILE A 36 6.06 5.60 5.67
N ASP A 37 5.71 6.21 4.52
CA ASP A 37 4.51 5.87 3.76
C ASP A 37 4.58 4.43 3.23
N GLY A 38 5.78 4.03 2.76
CA GLY A 38 6.03 2.67 2.29
C GLY A 38 5.85 1.64 3.40
N GLY A 39 6.42 1.91 4.58
CA GLY A 39 6.25 1.07 5.76
C GLY A 39 4.79 0.92 6.18
N ARG A 40 3.98 1.98 6.06
CA ARG A 40 2.55 1.92 6.37
C ARG A 40 1.77 1.04 5.38
N VAL A 41 2.06 1.13 4.08
CA VAL A 41 1.46 0.24 3.06
C VAL A 41 1.82 -1.21 3.34
N ILE A 42 3.10 -1.50 3.58
CA ILE A 42 3.59 -2.86 3.88
C ILE A 42 2.94 -3.41 5.14
N TYR A 43 2.81 -2.60 6.19
CA TYR A 43 2.13 -3.00 7.43
C TYR A 43 0.66 -3.37 7.19
N LEU A 44 -0.06 -2.59 6.38
CA LEU A 44 -1.46 -2.89 6.05
C LEU A 44 -1.59 -4.12 5.15
N VAL A 45 -0.62 -4.39 4.30
CA VAL A 45 -0.53 -5.64 3.53
C VAL A 45 -0.28 -6.83 4.46
N ASP A 46 0.64 -6.71 5.41
CA ASP A 46 1.01 -7.82 6.27
C ASP A 46 -0.08 -8.16 7.30
N THR A 47 -0.75 -7.14 7.83
CA THR A 47 -1.95 -7.30 8.68
C THR A 47 -3.18 -7.79 7.91
N GLY A 48 -3.09 -7.94 6.58
CA GLY A 48 -4.16 -8.45 5.74
C GLY A 48 -5.29 -7.45 5.47
N LYS A 49 -5.10 -6.17 5.82
CA LYS A 49 -6.06 -5.11 5.47
C LYS A 49 -6.00 -4.73 3.99
N ILE A 50 -4.81 -4.76 3.40
CA ILE A 50 -4.62 -4.67 1.96
C ILE A 50 -4.40 -6.08 1.43
N THR A 51 -5.43 -6.62 0.78
CA THR A 51 -5.39 -7.96 0.17
C THR A 51 -4.97 -7.89 -1.30
N SER A 52 -5.14 -6.75 -1.96
CA SER A 52 -4.75 -6.57 -3.36
C SER A 52 -4.01 -5.25 -3.58
N LEU A 53 -2.81 -5.31 -4.16
CA LEU A 53 -2.03 -4.13 -4.49
C LEU A 53 -1.58 -4.25 -5.95
N LYS A 54 -2.24 -3.51 -6.85
CA LYS A 54 -2.04 -3.62 -8.30
C LYS A 54 -1.38 -2.37 -8.86
N PHE A 55 -0.39 -2.60 -9.71
CA PHE A 55 0.23 -1.62 -10.58
C PHE A 55 0.23 -2.12 -12.03
N PRO A 56 0.22 -1.23 -13.04
CA PRO A 56 0.29 -1.58 -14.45
C PRO A 56 1.48 -2.49 -14.81
N THR A 57 2.62 -2.29 -14.15
CA THR A 57 3.87 -3.02 -14.40
C THR A 57 4.15 -4.12 -13.38
N PHE A 58 3.41 -4.14 -12.27
CA PHE A 58 3.65 -5.07 -11.16
C PHE A 58 2.33 -5.29 -10.42
N TRP A 59 1.96 -6.52 -10.11
CA TRP A 59 0.85 -6.77 -9.21
C TRP A 59 1.35 -7.63 -8.06
N PHE A 60 0.99 -7.21 -6.85
CA PHE A 60 1.18 -8.01 -5.66
C PHE A 60 -0.08 -8.83 -5.45
N GLU A 61 0.13 -10.15 -5.35
CA GLU A 61 -0.85 -11.07 -4.80
C GLU A 61 -0.44 -11.40 -3.37
N PRO A 62 -1.40 -11.60 -2.45
CA PRO A 62 -1.14 -12.03 -1.07
C PRO A 62 -0.75 -13.53 -1.03
N THR A 63 0.06 -13.95 -1.99
CA THR A 63 0.70 -15.26 -2.04
C THR A 63 2.03 -15.20 -1.27
N PRO A 64 2.53 -16.33 -0.76
CA PRO A 64 3.85 -16.39 -0.13
C PRO A 64 4.98 -15.82 -1.02
N GLN A 65 4.88 -15.99 -2.35
CA GLN A 65 5.82 -15.38 -3.31
C GLN A 65 5.71 -13.84 -3.34
N GLY A 66 4.48 -13.30 -3.32
CA GLY A 66 4.26 -11.86 -3.29
C GLY A 66 4.84 -11.21 -2.04
N LYS A 67 4.63 -11.82 -0.86
CA LYS A 67 5.20 -11.33 0.42
C LYS A 67 6.73 -11.29 0.40
N PHE A 68 7.39 -12.22 -0.28
CA PHE A 68 8.86 -12.24 -0.41
C PHE A 68 9.38 -11.04 -1.23
N MET A 69 8.66 -10.60 -2.26
CA MET A 69 9.04 -9.47 -3.11
C MET A 69 8.99 -8.10 -2.40
N LEU A 70 8.30 -8.00 -1.27
CA LEU A 70 8.20 -6.76 -0.47
C LEU A 70 9.26 -6.65 0.64
N SER A 71 10.05 -7.70 0.89
CA SER A 71 11.05 -7.76 1.97
C SER A 71 12.49 -7.42 1.52
N VAL A 72 12.66 -6.74 0.38
CA VAL A 72 13.97 -6.27 -0.15
C VAL A 72 14.14 -4.78 0.07
#